data_AF-A0A0M2SXK3-F1
#
_entry.id   AF-A0A0M2SXK3-F1
#
_cell.length_a   1.000
_cell.length_b   1.000
_cell.length_c   1.000
_cell.angle_alpha   90.00
_cell.angle_beta   90.00
_cell.angle_gamma   90.00
#
_symmetry.space_group_name_H-M   'P 1'
#
loop_
_entity.id
_entity.type
_entity.pdbx_description
1 polymer ?
#
loop_
_entity_poly.entity_id
_entity_poly.type
_entity_poly.pdbx_seq_one_letter_code
_entity_poly.pdbx_strand_id
1 'polypeptide(L)' 'MNWFVLSLFLYFPEDKSEYLPAALWLIAFTILAMLTMKFVIRHSKKEAEKAKEYEKALQRQMAERE' A
#
# COMPACT_ATOMS: atom_id res chain seq x y z
N MET A 1 32.83 14.92 -4.61
CA MET A 1 31.97 13.90 -3.95
C MET A 1 31.44 14.51 -2.67
N ASN A 2 30.12 14.64 -2.48
CA ASN A 2 29.55 15.36 -1.33
C ASN A 2 29.71 14.53 -0.04
N TRP A 3 30.55 14.97 0.89
CA TRP A 3 30.86 14.33 2.18
C TRP A 3 29.60 14.00 3.02
N PHE A 4 28.56 14.80 2.87
CA PHE A 4 27.26 14.62 3.53
C PHE A 4 26.61 13.26 3.24
N VAL A 5 26.82 12.68 2.06
CA VAL A 5 26.23 11.38 1.70
C VAL A 5 26.91 10.23 2.46
N LEU A 6 28.19 10.38 2.80
CA LEU A 6 28.94 9.41 3.61
C LEU A 6 28.67 9.58 5.11
N SER A 7 28.25 10.75 5.58
CA SER A 7 27.91 11.02 6.99
C SER A 7 26.50 10.55 7.40
N LEU A 8 25.67 10.14 6.45
CA LEU A 8 24.39 9.45 6.74
C LEU A 8 24.61 8.00 7.21
N PHE A 9 25.88 7.59 7.40
CA PHE A 9 26.27 6.30 7.95
C PHE A 9 25.87 6.19 9.42
N LEU A 10 24.79 5.46 9.65
CA LEU A 10 24.67 4.42 10.67
C LEU A 10 25.42 4.71 11.99
N TYR A 11 24.81 5.54 12.84
CA TYR A 11 25.06 5.40 14.27
C TYR A 11 24.51 4.04 14.69
N PHE A 12 25.42 3.10 14.94
CA PHE A 12 25.08 1.82 15.51
C PHE A 12 25.27 1.93 17.01
N PRO A 13 24.19 2.00 17.81
CA PRO A 13 24.35 1.94 19.25
C PRO A 13 25.09 0.66 19.66
N GLU A 14 26.02 0.84 20.60
CA GLU A 14 26.79 -0.24 21.21
C GLU A 14 25.85 -1.17 21.99
N ASP A 15 24.84 -0.61 22.66
CA ASP A 15 23.76 -1.36 23.27
C ASP A 15 22.67 -1.71 22.24
N LYS A 16 22.37 -3.01 22.11
CA LYS A 16 21.33 -3.50 21.21
C LYS A 16 19.92 -3.11 21.64
N SER A 17 19.71 -2.75 22.91
CA SER A 17 18.42 -2.31 23.43
C SER A 17 17.90 -1.04 22.73
N GLU A 18 18.80 -0.17 22.27
CA GLU A 18 18.46 1.08 21.58
C GLU A 18 17.85 0.88 20.18
N TYR A 19 17.99 -0.31 19.56
CA TYR A 19 17.29 -0.63 18.29
C TYR A 19 15.84 -1.07 18.52
N LEU A 20 15.45 -1.43 19.74
CA LEU A 20 14.11 -1.95 20.02
C LEU A 20 13.00 -0.99 19.59
N PRO A 21 13.07 0.33 19.84
CA PRO A 21 12.09 1.28 19.32
C PRO A 21 11.99 1.27 17.79
N ALA A 22 13.12 1.20 17.08
CA ALA A 22 13.14 1.17 15.62
C ALA A 22 12.52 -0.12 15.07
N ALA A 23 12.80 -1.27 15.68
CA ALA A 23 12.20 -2.54 15.32
C ALA A 23 10.68 -2.54 15.54
N LEU A 24 10.21 -1.97 16.65
CA LEU A 24 8.78 -1.82 16.93
C LEU A 24 8.08 -0.95 15.87
N TRP A 25 8.68 0.19 15.52
CA TRP A 25 8.16 1.05 14.46
C TRP A 25 8.12 0.34 13.12
N LEU A 26 9.20 -0.34 12.74
CA LEU A 26 9.26 -1.08 11.49
C LEU A 26 8.15 -2.13 11.42
N ILE A 27 7.95 -2.90 12.48
CA ILE A 27 6.90 -3.92 12.56
C ILE A 27 5.51 -3.27 12.45
N ALA A 28 5.27 -2.19 13.20
CA ALA A 28 3.99 -1.48 13.18
C ALA A 28 3.66 -0.96 11.78
N PHE A 29 4.59 -0.26 11.13
CA PHE A 29 4.39 0.26 9.77
C PHE A 29 4.27 -0.85 8.73
N THR A 30 5.01 -1.95 8.89
CA THR A 30 4.90 -3.11 8.00
C THR A 30 3.52 -3.74 8.10
N ILE A 31 2.99 -3.94 9.31
CA ILE A 31 1.63 -4.45 9.53
C ILE A 31 0.60 -3.51 8.92
N LEU A 32 0.71 -2.20 9.20
CA LEU A 32 -0.20 -1.20 8.64
C LEU A 32 -0.16 -1.21 7.11
N ALA A 33 1.02 -1.23 6.49
CA ALA A 33 1.16 -1.29 5.04
C ALA A 33 0.49 -2.54 4.45
N MET A 34 0.68 -3.72 5.05
CA MET A 34 0.01 -4.94 4.62
C MET A 34 -1.52 -4.84 4.73
N LEU A 35 -2.03 -4.27 5.82
CA LEU A 35 -3.46 -4.08 6.03
C LEU A 35 -4.04 -3.08 5.03
N THR A 36 -3.37 -1.94 4.80
CA THR A 36 -3.77 -0.93 3.83
C THR A 36 -3.80 -1.51 2.42
N MET A 37 -2.76 -2.26 2.01
CA MET A 37 -2.72 -2.91 0.70
C MET A 37 -3.89 -3.88 0.53
N LYS A 38 -4.15 -4.73 1.53
CA LYS A 38 -5.30 -5.65 1.52
C LYS A 38 -6.63 -4.90 1.42
N PHE A 39 -6.79 -3.80 2.16
CA PHE A 39 -7.98 -2.98 2.13
C PHE A 39 -8.23 -2.37 0.75
N VAL A 40 -7.19 -1.75 0.16
CA VAL A 40 -7.26 -1.13 -1.17
C VAL A 40 -7.60 -2.16 -2.24
N ILE A 41 -6.96 -3.33 -2.25
CA ILE A 41 -7.23 -4.40 -3.22
C ILE A 41 -8.69 -4.87 -3.09
N ARG A 42 -9.18 -5.08 -1.87
CA ARG A 42 -10.55 -5.55 -1.64
C ARG A 42 -11.58 -4.50 -2.08
N HIS A 43 -11.32 -3.22 -1.82
CA HIS A 43 -12.18 -2.14 -2.28
C HIS A 43 -12.18 -2.04 -3.82
N SER A 44 -10.99 -2.06 -4.44
CA SER A 44 -10.85 -2.00 -5.90
C SER A 44 -11.58 -3.13 -6.61
N LYS A 45 -11.52 -4.37 -6.09
CA LYS A 45 -12.27 -5.51 -6.67
C LYS A 45 -13.78 -5.29 -6.68
N LYS A 46 -14.34 -4.74 -5.59
CA LYS A 46 -15.78 -4.43 -5.51
C LYS A 46 -16.19 -3.36 -6.50
N GLU A 47 -15.38 -2.31 -6.65
CA GLU A 47 -15.65 -1.24 -7.60
C GLU A 47 -15.53 -1.73 -9.05
N ALA A 48 -14.55 -2.59 -9.34
CA ALA A 48 -14.40 -3.20 -10.66
C ALA A 48 -15.59 -4.11 -11.03
N GLU A 49 -16.15 -4.84 -10.06
CA GLU A 49 -17.35 -5.67 -10.27
C GLU A 49 -18.57 -4.81 -10.60
N LYS A 50 -18.83 -3.76 -9.81
CA LYS A 50 -19.90 -2.79 -10.10
C LYS A 50 -19.74 -2.16 -11.49
N ALA A 51 -18.52 -1.73 -11.84
CA ALA A 51 -18.25 -1.13 -13.14
C ALA A 51 -18.60 -2.08 -14.30
N LYS A 52 -18.28 -3.38 -14.16
CA LYS A 52 -18.67 -4.39 -15.15
C LYS A 52 -20.18 -4.56 -15.27
N GLU A 53 -20.92 -4.49 -14.16
CA GLU A 53 -22.38 -4.54 -14.19
C GLU A 53 -22.98 -3.35 -14.92
N TYR A 54 -22.46 -2.14 -14.66
CA TYR A 54 -22.86 -0.92 -15.37
C TYR A 54 -22.58 -1.01 -16.87
N GLU A 55 -21.39 -1.49 -17.25
CA GLU A 55 -21.02 -1.67 -18.66
C GLU A 55 -21.98 -2.64 -19.37
N LYS A 56 -22.30 -3.78 -18.74
CA LYS A 56 -23.28 -4.74 -19.28
C LYS A 56 -24.68 -4.13 -19.40
N ALA A 57 -25.12 -3.34 -18.43
CA ALA A 57 -26.42 -2.68 -18.49
C ALA A 57 -26.49 -1.67 -19.64
N LEU A 58 -25.43 -0.89 -19.86
CA LEU A 58 -25.32 0.04 -20.98
C LEU A 58 -25.33 -0.69 -22.33
N GLN A 59 -24.57 -1.78 -22.47
CA GLN A 59 -24.56 -2.58 -23.70
C GLN A 59 -25.95 -3.15 -24.04
N ARG A 60 -26.69 -3.64 -23.04
CA ARG A 60 -28.06 -4.11 -23.25
C ARG A 60 -29.00 -2.99 -23.72
N GLN A 61 -28.91 -1.82 -23.09
CA GLN A 61 -29.73 -0.66 -23.51
C GLN A 61 -29.39 -0.19 -24.93
N MET A 62 -28.13 -0.26 -25.35
CA MET A 62 -27.75 0.07 -26.73
C MET A 62 -28.29 -0.97 -27.71
N ALA A 63 -28.15 -2.26 -27.40
CA ALA A 63 -28.65 -3.35 -28.23
C ALA A 63 -30.18 -3.39 -28.35
N GLU A 64 -30.93 -2.92 -27.34
CA GLU A 64 -32.39 -2.78 -27.40
C GLU A 64 -32.85 -1.55 -28.20
N ARG A 65 -31.96 -0.59 -28.47
CA ARG A 65 -32.26 0.62 -29.24
C ARG A 65 -31.91 0.50 -30.73
N GLU A 66 -31.17 -0.53 -31.11
CA GLU A 66 -30.85 -0.90 -32.50
C GLU A 66 -31.89 -1.91 -33.04
#